data_AF-A0A7W0LGK7-F1
#
_entry.id   AF-A0A7W0LGK7-F1
#
_cell.length_a   1.000
_cell.length_b   1.000
_cell.length_c   1.000
_cell.angle_alpha   90.00
_cell.angle_beta   90.00
_cell.angle_gamma   90.00
#
_symmetry.space_group_name_H-M   'P 1'
#
loop_
_entity.id
_entity.type
_entity.pdbx_description
1 polymer ?
#
loop_
_entity_poly.entity_id
_entity_poly.type
_entity_poly.pdbx_seq_one_letter_code
_entity_poly.pdbx_strand_id
1 'polypeptide(L)' 'MPSANDRTRRFHALHESGCFVMPNPWDAGSARLLAQLGFPALATTSAGLAWSLGLPDN' A
#
# COMPACT_ATOMS: atom_id res chain seq x y z
N MET A 1 2.79 -7.11 16.88
CA MET A 1 2.99 -6.66 15.49
C MET A 1 3.67 -7.80 14.73
N PRO A 2 3.20 -8.19 13.52
CA PRO A 2 3.88 -9.19 12.73
C PRO A 2 5.31 -8.75 12.41
N SER A 3 6.25 -9.70 12.32
CA SER A 3 7.63 -9.38 11.92
C SER A 3 7.67 -8.91 10.46
N ALA A 4 8.81 -8.34 10.04
CA ALA A 4 9.01 -8.04 8.61
C ALA A 4 8.89 -9.30 7.75
N ASN A 5 9.44 -10.43 8.22
CA ASN A 5 9.37 -11.72 7.53
C ASN A 5 7.93 -12.24 7.40
N ASP A 6 7.09 -12.05 8.41
CA ASP A 6 5.68 -12.49 8.36
C ASP A 6 4.88 -11.67 7.32
N ARG A 7 5.15 -10.37 7.23
CA ARG A 7 4.51 -9.50 6.21
C ARG A 7 4.93 -9.89 4.81
N THR A 8 6.23 -10.13 4.58
CA THR A 8 6.75 -10.57 3.28
C THR A 8 6.11 -11.89 2.85
N ARG A 9 6.08 -12.90 3.73
CA ARG A 9 5.44 -14.20 3.42
C ARG A 9 3.97 -14.05 3.09
N ARG A 10 3.22 -13.26 3.86
CA ARG A 10 1.80 -13.00 3.60
C ARG A 10 1.57 -12.28 2.28
N PHE A 11 2.43 -11.33 1.93
CA PHE A 11 2.36 -10.63 0.65
C PHE A 11 2.64 -11.56 -0.54
N HIS A 12 3.63 -12.46 -0.42
CA HIS A 12 3.86 -13.51 -1.43
C HIS A 12 2.64 -14.42 -1.59
N ALA A 13 2.06 -14.90 -0.48
CA ALA A 13 0.88 -15.74 -0.53
C ALA A 13 -0.32 -15.07 -1.23
N LEU A 14 -0.49 -13.74 -1.10
CA LEU A 14 -1.52 -13.00 -1.84
C LEU A 14 -1.30 -13.10 -3.37
N HIS A 15 -0.06 -12.99 -3.85
CA HIS A 15 0.25 -13.08 -5.28
C HIS A 15 0.13 -14.51 -5.82
N GLU A 16 0.45 -15.51 -5.00
CA GLU A 16 0.26 -16.92 -5.34
C GLU A 16 -1.22 -17.29 -5.43
N SER A 17 -2.08 -16.64 -4.62
CA SER A 17 -3.52 -16.91 -4.57
C SER A 17 -4.33 -16.32 -5.75
N GLY A 18 -3.71 -15.46 -6.56
CA GLY A 18 -4.34 -14.85 -7.73
C GLY A 18 -4.34 -13.32 -7.68
N CYS A 19 -5.42 -12.71 -8.19
CA CYS A 19 -5.55 -11.25 -8.29
C CYS A 19 -6.19 -10.66 -7.03
N PHE A 20 -5.66 -9.55 -6.55
CA PHE A 20 -6.23 -8.79 -5.44
C PHE A 20 -6.05 -7.29 -5.67
N VAL A 21 -6.90 -6.49 -5.03
CA VAL A 21 -6.82 -5.02 -5.10
C VAL A 21 -5.78 -4.53 -4.09
N MET A 22 -4.80 -3.77 -4.57
CA MET A 22 -3.77 -3.12 -3.77
C MET A 22 -3.80 -1.61 -4.05
N PRO A 23 -4.46 -0.81 -3.19
CA PRO A 23 -4.52 0.63 -3.40
C PRO A 23 -3.21 1.32 -2.98
N ASN A 24 -3.00 2.52 -3.52
CA ASN A 24 -1.77 3.29 -3.37
C ASN A 24 -2.06 4.60 -2.59
N PRO A 25 -2.12 4.58 -1.25
CA PRO A 25 -2.16 5.81 -0.46
C PRO A 25 -0.92 6.69 -0.69
N TRP A 26 -1.10 8.00 -0.59
CA TRP A 26 -0.03 9.00 -0.69
C TRP A 26 0.32 9.66 0.66
N ASP A 27 -0.46 9.40 1.71
CA ASP A 27 -0.22 9.91 3.07
C ASP A 27 -0.63 8.90 4.16
N ALA A 28 -0.37 9.25 5.43
CA ALA A 28 -0.70 8.38 6.55
C ALA A 28 -2.21 8.25 6.81
N GLY A 29 -3.00 9.27 6.48
CA GLY A 29 -4.46 9.29 6.69
C GLY A 29 -5.17 8.30 5.77
N SER A 30 -4.88 8.40 4.47
CA SER A 30 -5.35 7.49 3.44
C SER A 30 -4.88 6.05 3.69
N ALA A 31 -3.62 5.84 4.10
CA ALA A 31 -3.13 4.50 4.44
C ALA A 31 -3.92 3.86 5.59
N ARG A 32 -4.23 4.61 6.65
CA ARG A 32 -5.05 4.12 7.77
C ARG A 32 -6.48 3.82 7.35
N LEU A 33 -7.10 4.70 6.56
CA LEU A 33 -8.46 4.50 6.06
C LEU A 33 -8.56 3.23 5.21
N LEU A 34 -7.64 3.05 4.24
CA LEU A 34 -7.64 1.88 3.36
C LEU A 34 -7.35 0.58 4.14
N ALA A 35 -6.48 0.60 5.14
CA ALA A 35 -6.29 -0.54 6.03
C ALA A 35 -7.57 -0.90 6.81
N GLN A 36 -8.31 0.10 7.30
CA GLN A 36 -9.58 -0.10 8.00
C GLN A 36 -10.69 -0.64 7.08
N LEU A 37 -10.65 -0.31 5.79
CA LEU A 37 -11.55 -0.88 4.78
C LEU A 37 -11.24 -2.34 4.43
N GLY A 38 -10.16 -2.91 4.98
CA GLY A 38 -9.86 -4.34 4.87
C GLY A 38 -9.03 -4.74 3.65
N PHE A 39 -8.39 -3.80 2.95
CA PHE A 39 -7.46 -4.15 1.88
C PHE A 39 -6.31 -4.99 2.43
N PRO A 40 -5.95 -6.12 1.78
CA PRO A 40 -5.02 -7.09 2.35
C PRO A 40 -3.55 -6.62 2.28
N ALA A 41 -3.25 -5.65 1.42
CA ALA A 41 -1.97 -4.97 1.30
C ALA A 41 -2.17 -3.56 0.73
N LEU A 42 -1.20 -2.68 0.95
CA LEU A 42 -1.15 -1.32 0.43
C LEU A 42 0.20 -1.11 -0.26
N ALA A 43 0.21 -0.34 -1.34
CA ALA A 43 1.43 0.19 -1.93
C ALA A 43 1.58 1.69 -1.66
N THR A 44 2.55 2.33 -2.30
CA THR A 44 2.73 3.79 -2.28
C THR A 44 2.66 4.32 -3.71
N THR A 45 2.56 5.64 -3.86
CA THR A 45 2.60 6.32 -5.16
C THR A 45 3.55 7.50 -5.08
N SER A 46 4.53 7.54 -5.99
CA SER A 46 5.45 8.68 -6.14
C SER A 46 4.68 9.92 -6.59
N ALA A 47 3.88 9.81 -7.65
CA ALA A 47 3.03 10.87 -8.17
C ALA A 47 2.10 11.45 -7.11
N GLY A 48 1.39 10.59 -6.36
CA GLY A 48 0.48 11.06 -5.32
C GLY A 48 1.19 11.86 -4.23
N LEU A 49 2.38 11.42 -3.80
CA LEU A 49 3.19 12.17 -2.85
C LEU A 49 3.73 13.48 -3.47
N ALA A 50 4.38 13.41 -4.62
CA ALA A 50 4.99 14.55 -5.29
C ALA A 50 3.96 15.67 -5.57
N TRP A 51 2.81 15.32 -6.14
CA TRP A 51 1.77 16.29 -6.44
C TRP A 51 1.13 16.89 -5.19
N SER A 52 1.02 16.14 -4.09
CA SER A 52 0.56 16.70 -2.80
C SER A 52 1.52 17.75 -2.24
N LEU A 53 2.80 17.69 -2.62
CA LEU A 53 3.84 18.66 -2.26
C LEU A 53 4.00 19.78 -3.30
N GLY A 54 3.21 19.77 -4.39
CA GLY A 54 3.36 20.71 -5.50
C GLY A 54 4.61 20.49 -6.36
N LEU A 55 5.17 19.27 -6.34
CA LEU A 55 6.36 18.88 -7.09
C LEU A 55 5.99 17.99 -8.28
N PRO A 56 6.76 18.03 -9.38
CA PRO A 56 6.60 17.08 -10.49
C PRO A 56 7.17 15.69 -10.13
N ASP A 57 6.73 14.65 -10.83
CA ASP A 57 7.11 13.23 -10.62
C ASP A 57 7.89 12.70 -11.83
N ASN A 58 9.14 13.15 -11.99
CA ASN A 58 9.94 13.00 -13.21
C ASN A 58 11.45 12.88 -12.96
#